data_AF-A0A0R2ACL7-F1
#
_entry.id   AF-A0A0R2ACL7-F1
#
_cell.length_a   1.000
_cell.length_b   1.000
_cell.length_c   1.000
_cell.angle_alpha   90.00
_cell.angle_beta   90.00
_cell.angle_gamma   90.00
#
_symmetry.space_group_name_H-M   'P 1'
#
loop_
_entity.id
_entity.type
_entity.pdbx_description
1 polymer ?
#
loop_
_entity_poly.entity_id
_entity_poly.type
_entity_poly.pdbx_seq_one_letter_code
_entity_poly.pdbx_strand_id
1 'polypeptide(L)'
;MLFKAKKEVETVTQRENKPVLSMKIAALRNERNLTQKELAEALNFSKQEISNWETGLKKPRISAMYQLAQYFDVTISELLDEHLDPEHIDRTARILASHLPSDLSEEELKKITEYIDSFKRETV
;
A
#
# COMPACT_ATOMS: atom_id res chain seq x y z
N MET A 1 -21.47 -35.80 1.22
CA MET A 1 -20.61 -35.09 0.25
C MET A 1 -20.84 -33.57 0.21
N LEU A 2 -22.05 -33.04 0.45
CA LEU A 2 -22.32 -31.59 0.45
C LEU A 2 -21.57 -30.76 1.52
N PHE A 3 -21.16 -31.37 2.64
CA PHE A 3 -20.44 -30.67 3.71
C PHE A 3 -18.95 -30.41 3.40
N LYS A 4 -18.32 -31.19 2.51
CA LYS A 4 -16.92 -30.95 2.11
C LYS A 4 -16.79 -29.79 1.13
N ALA A 5 -17.74 -29.66 0.19
CA ALA A 5 -17.75 -28.58 -0.81
C ALA A 5 -17.96 -27.19 -0.19
N LYS A 6 -18.80 -27.03 0.84
CA LYS A 6 -18.96 -25.73 1.54
C LYS A 6 -17.67 -25.27 2.22
N LYS A 7 -16.88 -26.19 2.77
CA LYS A 7 -15.63 -25.88 3.47
C LYS A 7 -14.51 -25.46 2.51
N GLU A 8 -14.48 -26.02 1.29
CA GLU A 8 -13.54 -25.61 0.23
C GLU A 8 -13.92 -24.24 -0.37
N VAL A 9 -15.22 -23.97 -0.55
CA VAL A 9 -15.70 -22.65 -1.03
C VAL A 9 -15.41 -21.53 -0.03
N GLU A 10 -15.55 -21.78 1.29
CA GLU A 10 -15.19 -20.80 2.33
C GLU A 10 -13.68 -20.50 2.43
N THR A 11 -12.81 -21.42 2.00
CA THR A 11 -11.35 -21.22 2.04
C THR A 11 -10.79 -20.42 0.87
N VAL A 12 -11.51 -20.35 -0.26
CA VAL A 12 -11.04 -19.65 -1.47
C VAL A 12 -11.36 -18.15 -1.43
N THR A 13 -12.43 -17.73 -0.74
CA THR A 13 -12.85 -16.32 -0.69
C THR A 13 -12.07 -15.44 0.31
N GLN A 14 -11.21 -16.01 1.17
CA GLN A 14 -10.48 -15.22 2.19
C GLN A 14 -9.10 -14.71 1.76
N ARG A 15 -8.64 -15.00 0.55
CA ARG A 15 -7.32 -14.57 0.06
C ARG A 15 -7.30 -13.22 -0.67
N GLU A 16 -8.45 -12.63 -0.99
CA GLU A 16 -8.53 -11.46 -1.88
C GLU A 16 -9.01 -10.15 -1.22
N ASN A 17 -9.05 -10.06 0.12
CA ASN A 17 -9.50 -8.81 0.75
C ASN A 17 -8.75 -8.52 2.06
N LYS A 18 -7.41 -8.52 1.99
CA LYS A 18 -6.59 -8.10 3.12
C LYS A 18 -6.83 -6.59 3.34
N PRO A 19 -7.32 -6.15 4.51
CA PRO A 19 -7.68 -4.75 4.73
C PRO A 19 -6.45 -3.85 4.51
N VAL A 20 -6.61 -2.77 3.75
CA VAL A 20 -5.52 -1.85 3.41
C VAL A 20 -4.69 -1.43 4.64
N LEU A 21 -5.37 -1.08 5.74
CA LEU A 21 -4.71 -0.75 7.01
C LEU A 21 -3.71 -1.83 7.50
N SER A 22 -4.03 -3.12 7.35
CA SER A 22 -3.16 -4.21 7.81
C SER A 22 -1.85 -4.29 7.03
N MET A 23 -1.91 -4.04 5.71
CA MET A 23 -0.72 -4.01 4.85
C MET A 23 0.08 -2.73 5.09
N LYS A 24 -0.58 -1.58 5.31
CA LYS A 24 0.09 -0.31 5.61
C LYS A 24 0.93 -0.38 6.89
N ILE A 25 0.38 -0.95 7.96
CA ILE A 25 1.12 -1.13 9.23
C ILE A 25 2.36 -2.00 9.02
N ALA A 26 2.21 -3.11 8.29
CA ALA A 26 3.33 -4.00 8.01
C ALA A 26 4.40 -3.33 7.14
N ALA A 27 4.00 -2.53 6.13
CA ALA A 27 4.91 -1.78 5.27
C ALA A 27 5.73 -0.75 6.06
N LEU A 28 5.07 0.12 6.83
CA LEU A 28 5.73 1.14 7.66
C LEU A 28 6.67 0.53 8.70
N ARG A 29 6.32 -0.65 9.25
CA ARG A 29 7.19 -1.41 10.15
C ARG A 29 8.45 -1.91 9.42
N ASN A 30 8.27 -2.51 8.24
CA ASN A 30 9.36 -3.06 7.44
C ASN A 30 10.31 -1.97 6.91
N GLU A 31 9.78 -0.80 6.53
CA GLU A 31 10.59 0.37 6.12
C GLU A 31 11.55 0.84 7.22
N ARG A 32 11.15 0.65 8.49
CA ARG A 32 12.00 0.94 9.67
C ARG A 32 12.84 -0.26 10.12
N ASN A 33 12.85 -1.36 9.37
CA ASN A 33 13.56 -2.61 9.70
C ASN A 33 13.21 -3.19 11.08
N LEU A 34 11.97 -2.99 11.55
CA LEU A 34 11.53 -3.46 12.85
C LEU A 34 10.88 -4.84 12.74
N THR A 35 11.11 -5.69 13.73
CA THR A 35 10.30 -6.88 13.97
C THR A 35 8.95 -6.52 14.60
N GLN A 36 7.96 -7.40 14.50
CA GLN A 36 6.67 -7.21 15.18
C GLN A 36 6.82 -7.07 16.69
N LYS A 37 7.85 -7.68 17.29
CA LYS A 37 8.13 -7.59 18.73
C LYS A 37 8.64 -6.18 19.09
N GLU A 38 9.58 -5.65 18.31
CA GLU A 38 10.15 -4.32 18.55
C GLU A 38 9.10 -3.21 18.37
N LEU A 39 8.23 -3.31 17.36
CA LEU A 39 7.12 -2.37 17.20
C LEU A 39 6.15 -2.45 18.40
N ALA A 40 5.86 -3.67 18.87
CA ALA A 40 5.00 -3.88 20.01
C ALA A 40 5.59 -3.25 21.29
N GLU A 41 6.89 -3.44 21.53
CA GLU A 41 7.60 -2.84 22.66
C GLU A 41 7.62 -1.31 22.57
N ALA A 42 7.87 -0.74 21.40
CA ALA A 42 7.90 0.70 21.18
C ALA A 42 6.55 1.38 21.44
N LEU A 43 5.44 0.69 21.14
CA LEU A 43 4.09 1.22 21.27
C LEU A 43 3.34 0.73 22.52
N ASN A 44 4.00 -0.06 23.38
CA ASN A 44 3.41 -0.70 24.55
C ASN A 44 2.18 -1.57 24.24
N PHE A 45 2.30 -2.40 23.19
CA PHE A 45 1.35 -3.45 22.84
C PHE A 45 1.99 -4.84 22.96
N SER A 46 1.17 -5.88 22.88
CA SER A 46 1.67 -7.25 22.71
C SER A 46 2.03 -7.53 21.26
N LYS A 47 3.03 -8.40 21.04
CA LYS A 47 3.37 -8.92 19.69
C LYS A 47 2.13 -9.51 18.99
N GLN A 48 1.24 -10.15 19.75
CA GLN A 48 0.00 -10.74 19.22
C GLN A 48 -0.95 -9.66 18.68
N GLU A 49 -1.06 -8.50 19.34
CA GLU A 49 -1.87 -7.38 18.83
C GLU A 49 -1.34 -6.86 17.50
N ILE A 50 -0.03 -6.60 17.41
CA ILE A 50 0.62 -6.19 16.15
C ILE A 50 0.37 -7.22 15.04
N SER A 51 0.58 -8.51 15.34
CA SER A 51 0.33 -9.59 14.38
C SER A 51 -1.14 -9.64 13.92
N ASN A 52 -2.10 -9.50 14.85
CA ASN A 52 -3.51 -9.47 14.50
C ASN A 52 -3.86 -8.28 13.59
N TRP A 53 -3.23 -7.13 13.78
CA TRP A 53 -3.43 -5.95 12.93
C TRP A 53 -2.81 -6.14 11.56
N GLU A 54 -1.57 -6.62 11.48
CA GLU A 54 -0.86 -6.81 10.21
C GLU A 54 -1.40 -7.96 9.35
N THR A 55 -2.08 -8.93 9.98
CA THR A 55 -2.77 -10.01 9.28
C THR A 55 -4.22 -9.67 8.92
N GLY A 56 -4.75 -8.56 9.44
CA GLY A 56 -6.14 -8.17 9.26
C GLY A 56 -7.14 -8.96 10.11
N LEU A 57 -6.67 -9.86 11.00
CA LEU A 57 -7.52 -10.65 11.89
C LEU A 57 -8.31 -9.77 12.87
N LYS A 58 -7.71 -8.68 13.33
CA LYS A 58 -8.38 -7.63 14.11
C LYS A 58 -7.95 -6.26 13.63
N LYS A 59 -8.81 -5.25 13.77
CA LYS A 59 -8.45 -3.86 13.51
C LYS A 59 -7.95 -3.19 14.81
N PRO A 60 -6.94 -2.31 14.74
CA PRO A 60 -6.57 -1.47 15.87
C PRO A 60 -7.73 -0.52 16.22
N ARG A 61 -7.88 -0.21 17.52
CA ARG A 61 -8.81 0.84 17.95
C ARG A 61 -8.24 2.22 17.59
N ILE A 62 -9.10 3.24 17.60
CA ILE A 62 -8.71 4.62 17.27
C ILE A 62 -7.48 5.10 18.07
N SER A 63 -7.40 4.80 19.37
CA SER A 63 -6.24 5.14 20.19
C SER A 63 -4.93 4.51 19.69
N ALA A 64 -4.98 3.24 19.28
CA ALA A 64 -3.82 2.55 18.71
C ALA A 64 -3.47 3.09 17.31
N MET A 65 -4.47 3.49 16.51
CA MET A 65 -4.22 4.15 15.22
C MET A 65 -3.51 5.50 15.40
N TYR A 66 -3.88 6.30 16.41
CA TYR A 66 -3.18 7.54 16.74
C TYR A 66 -1.72 7.28 17.12
N GLN A 67 -1.45 6.25 17.95
CA GLN A 67 -0.08 5.90 18.34
C GLN A 67 0.75 5.42 17.15
N LEU A 68 0.18 4.60 16.26
CA LEU A 68 0.82 4.16 15.02
C LEU A 68 1.14 5.35 14.12
N ALA A 69 0.17 6.25 13.92
CA ALA A 69 0.32 7.45 13.11
C ALA A 69 1.47 8.35 13.63
N GLN A 70 1.47 8.63 14.95
CA GLN A 70 2.53 9.41 15.59
C GLN A 70 3.91 8.74 15.50
N TYR A 71 3.98 7.44 15.76
CA TYR A 71 5.24 6.70 15.74
C TYR A 71 5.84 6.62 14.33
N PHE A 72 4.98 6.49 13.32
CA PHE A 72 5.41 6.42 11.93
C PHE A 72 5.53 7.77 11.23
N ASP A 73 5.24 8.88 11.93
CA ASP A 73 5.22 10.24 11.40
C ASP A 73 4.33 10.39 10.16
N VAL A 74 3.10 9.85 10.27
CA VAL A 74 2.05 9.94 9.25
C VAL A 74 0.76 10.40 9.90
N THR A 75 -0.17 10.91 9.10
CA THR A 75 -1.54 11.18 9.53
C THR A 75 -2.36 9.89 9.61
N ILE A 76 -3.46 9.92 10.38
CA ILE A 76 -4.44 8.81 10.36
C ILE A 76 -5.02 8.61 8.95
N SER A 77 -5.17 9.68 8.18
CA SER A 77 -5.65 9.59 6.80
C SER A 77 -4.69 8.76 5.95
N GLU A 78 -3.39 9.02 6.02
CA GLU A 78 -2.35 8.26 5.29
C GLU A 78 -2.22 6.81 5.78
N LEU A 79 -2.52 6.55 7.06
CA LEU A 79 -2.55 5.21 7.63
C LEU A 79 -3.75 4.37 7.13
N LEU A 80 -4.87 5.04 6.84
CA LEU A 80 -6.11 4.43 6.36
C LEU A 80 -6.29 4.50 4.84
N ASP A 81 -5.42 5.24 4.15
CA ASP A 81 -5.53 5.47 2.72
C ASP A 81 -5.53 4.15 1.96
N GLU A 82 -6.61 3.91 1.21
CA GLU A 82 -6.83 2.69 0.42
C GLU A 82 -5.81 2.54 -0.72
N HIS A 83 -5.04 3.60 -1.00
CA HIS A 83 -3.94 3.61 -1.94
C HIS A 83 -2.66 2.98 -1.32
N LEU A 84 -2.65 1.66 -1.20
CA LEU A 84 -1.40 0.90 -1.10
C LEU A 84 -0.80 0.71 -2.48
N ASP A 85 -0.30 1.80 -3.06
CA ASP A 85 0.44 1.71 -4.30
C ASP A 85 1.91 2.12 -4.07
N PRO A 86 2.88 1.18 -4.19
CA PRO A 86 4.30 1.51 -4.30
C PRO A 86 4.59 2.46 -5.47
N GLU A 87 3.68 2.52 -6.44
CA GLU A 87 3.64 3.51 -7.51
C GLU A 87 2.57 4.56 -7.18
N HIS A 88 2.91 5.53 -6.33
CA HIS A 88 2.18 6.80 -6.36
C HIS A 88 2.56 7.51 -7.68
N ILE A 89 1.99 7.04 -8.80
CA ILE A 89 2.01 7.75 -10.08
C ILE A 89 1.44 9.13 -9.79
N ASP A 90 2.26 10.16 -9.97
CA ASP A 90 1.87 11.56 -9.84
C ASP A 90 0.51 11.75 -10.51
N ARG A 91 -0.42 12.45 -9.85
CA ARG A 91 -1.73 12.78 -10.42
C ARG A 91 -1.60 13.29 -11.86
N THR A 92 -0.55 14.07 -12.11
CA THR A 92 -0.12 14.57 -13.41
C THR A 92 0.22 13.42 -14.36
N ALA A 93 1.06 12.48 -13.94
CA ALA A 93 1.42 11.31 -14.74
C ALA A 93 0.20 10.44 -15.08
N ARG A 94 -0.77 10.29 -14.17
CA ARG A 94 -2.03 9.59 -14.45
C ARG A 94 -2.89 10.31 -15.50
N ILE A 95 -2.99 11.63 -15.40
CA ILE A 95 -3.71 12.47 -16.38
C ILE A 95 -3.00 12.41 -17.74
N LEU A 96 -1.67 12.44 -17.78
CA LEU A 96 -0.92 12.30 -19.03
C LEU A 96 -1.15 10.93 -19.65
N ALA A 97 -1.04 9.86 -18.85
CA ALA A 97 -1.25 8.49 -19.30
C ALA A 97 -2.68 8.25 -19.84
N SER A 98 -3.71 8.89 -19.29
CA SER A 98 -5.09 8.73 -19.78
C SER A 98 -5.34 9.27 -21.20
N HIS A 99 -4.43 10.11 -21.71
CA HIS A 99 -4.52 10.66 -23.07
C HIS A 99 -3.60 9.93 -24.06
N LEU A 100 -2.80 8.95 -23.59
CA LEU A 100 -1.94 8.15 -24.45
C LEU A 100 -2.71 6.93 -24.99
N PRO A 101 -2.37 6.44 -26.20
CA PRO A 101 -2.87 5.17 -26.71
C PRO A 101 -2.47 4.02 -25.78
N SER A 102 -3.37 3.06 -25.56
CA SER A 102 -3.09 1.88 -24.74
C SER A 102 -2.11 0.89 -25.37
N ASP A 103 -1.85 1.02 -26.68
CA ASP A 103 -1.03 0.16 -27.52
C ASP A 103 0.26 0.84 -28.00
N LEU A 104 0.75 1.84 -27.24
CA LEU A 104 1.95 2.61 -27.56
C LEU A 104 3.19 1.71 -27.78
N SER A 105 3.84 1.84 -28.93
CA SER A 105 5.08 1.11 -29.25
C SER A 105 6.32 1.70 -28.58
N GLU A 106 7.39 0.91 -28.49
CA GLU A 106 8.69 1.37 -27.96
C GLU A 106 9.25 2.54 -28.79
N GLU A 107 9.08 2.52 -30.11
CA GLU A 107 9.49 3.59 -31.02
C GLU A 107 8.74 4.90 -30.78
N GLU A 108 7.44 4.83 -30.47
CA GLU A 108 6.63 6.01 -30.17
C GLU A 108 6.98 6.60 -28.80
N LEU A 109 7.18 5.74 -27.80
CA LEU A 109 7.64 6.16 -26.47
C LEU A 109 9.00 6.86 -26.53
N LYS A 110 9.90 6.34 -27.37
CA LYS A 110 11.21 6.96 -27.62
C LYS A 110 11.08 8.38 -28.18
N LYS A 111 10.21 8.57 -29.19
CA LYS A 111 9.96 9.90 -29.78
C LYS A 111 9.40 10.90 -28.75
N ILE A 112 8.47 10.44 -27.91
CA ILE A 112 7.89 11.26 -26.83
C ILE A 112 8.97 11.70 -25.85
N THR A 113 9.83 10.77 -25.43
CA THR A 113 10.90 11.05 -24.47
C THR A 113 11.95 12.01 -25.05
N GLU A 114 12.39 11.78 -26.30
CA GLU A 114 13.32 12.67 -27.00
C GLU A 114 12.78 14.10 -27.12
N TYR A 115 11.48 14.26 -27.36
CA TYR A 115 10.83 15.56 -27.43
C TYR A 115 10.75 16.25 -26.05
N ILE A 116 10.39 15.52 -24.99
CA ILE A 116 10.40 16.07 -23.62
C ILE A 116 11.81 16.59 -23.26
N ASP A 117 12.84 15.84 -23.64
CA ASP A 117 14.23 16.19 -23.36
C ASP A 117 14.75 17.34 -24.24
N SER A 118 14.18 17.58 -25.42
CA SER A 118 14.52 18.76 -26.22
C SER A 118 14.00 20.04 -25.57
N PHE A 119 12.79 20.02 -25.01
CA PHE A 119 12.21 21.17 -24.31
C PHE A 119 12.97 21.53 -23.03
N LYS A 120 13.41 20.52 -22.26
CA LYS A 120 14.21 20.75 -21.04
C LYS A 120 15.57 21.42 -21.33
N ARG A 121 16.11 21.24 -22.54
CA ARG A 121 17.37 21.87 -22.97
C ARG A 121 17.19 23.32 -23.44
N GLU A 122 15.96 23.76 -23.74
CA GLU A 122 15.66 25.13 -24.15
C GLU A 122 15.35 26.06 -22.98
N THR A 123 15.14 25.52 -21.77
CA THR A 123 14.73 26.29 -20.57
C THR A 123 15.81 26.40 -19.48
N VAL A 124 17.09 26.15 -19.82
CA VAL A 124 18.26 26.37 -18.94
C VAL A 124 19.13 27.49 -19.49
#